data_AF-A0A973V0G0-F1
#
_entry.id   AF-A0A973V0G0-F1
#
_cell.length_a   1.000
_cell.length_b   1.000
_cell.length_c   1.000
_cell.angle_alpha   90.00
_cell.angle_beta   90.00
_cell.angle_gamma   90.00
#
_symmetry.space_group_name_H-M   'P 1'
#
loop_
_entity.id
_entity.type
_entity.pdbx_description
1 polymer ?
#
loop_
_entity_poly.entity_id
_entity_poly.type
_entity_poly.pdbx_seq_one_letter_code
_entity_poly.pdbx_strand_id
1 'polypeptide(L)'
;MSAAPPRPLLLCADEQITDDVLRLAAVGGVEIEVAVDPGAVRSRYAHVPLVLLGAELAEPARRVGLPRRTNVILLAHDGQAPSLVPVAQALAADFIACLPEGEKWLLERLAEAKIAGQRTGAILGVVGGRGGAGASTLAVALAVTGSRSGLSTLLIDADPMGGGIDLTLGWEGEEGLRWPGLAGASGRIDPELLTRALPGRGPMNVLSWNRDGGWAFDEPGEGGWIFGGGPVAGRGGAARGGSRRLGESAPPSVG
;
A
#
# COMPACT_ATOMS: atom_id res chain seq x y z
N MET A 1 18.49 22.68 -7.77
CA MET A 1 17.56 23.29 -6.80
C MET A 1 16.61 22.20 -6.35
N SER A 2 16.68 21.75 -5.10
CA SER A 2 15.77 20.72 -4.59
C SER A 2 14.38 21.36 -4.47
N ALA A 3 13.39 20.85 -5.19
CA ALA A 3 12.01 21.29 -5.02
C ALA A 3 11.56 20.94 -3.60
N ALA A 4 10.89 21.86 -2.91
CA ALA A 4 10.31 21.57 -1.61
C ALA A 4 9.36 20.37 -1.74
N PRO A 5 9.35 19.44 -0.77
CA PRO A 5 8.45 18.29 -0.81
C PRO A 5 6.99 18.76 -0.92
N PRO A 6 6.15 18.08 -1.71
CA PRO A 6 4.77 18.47 -1.87
C PRO A 6 4.03 18.38 -0.53
N ARG A 7 3.34 19.46 -0.16
CA ARG A 7 2.59 19.59 1.10
C ARG A 7 1.16 19.07 0.94
N PRO A 8 0.54 18.50 2.00
CA PRO A 8 -0.89 18.25 2.00
C PRO A 8 -1.69 19.52 1.67
N LEU A 9 -2.82 19.34 0.98
CA LEU A 9 -3.70 20.42 0.56
C LEU A 9 -4.99 20.38 1.38
N LEU A 10 -5.35 21.49 2.02
CA LEU A 10 -6.67 21.74 2.59
C LEU A 10 -7.47 22.64 1.65
N LEU A 11 -8.53 22.08 1.08
CA LEU A 11 -9.57 22.79 0.36
C LEU A 11 -10.76 22.96 1.29
N CYS A 12 -10.86 24.08 2.00
CA CYS A 12 -11.96 24.33 2.91
C CYS A 12 -12.26 25.82 3.04
N ALA A 13 -13.54 26.18 3.07
CA ALA A 13 -14.06 27.50 3.33
C ALA A 13 -14.73 27.63 4.71
N ASP A 14 -14.95 26.51 5.41
CA ASP A 14 -15.42 26.50 6.80
C ASP A 14 -14.27 26.88 7.75
N GLU A 15 -14.38 28.01 8.42
CA GLU A 15 -13.35 28.55 9.31
C GLU A 15 -13.08 27.64 10.52
N GLN A 16 -14.12 27.02 11.09
CA GLN A 16 -13.97 26.17 12.27
C GLN A 16 -13.22 24.88 11.91
N ILE A 17 -13.61 24.21 10.82
CA ILE A 17 -12.88 23.04 10.31
C ILE A 17 -11.45 23.41 9.93
N THR A 18 -11.26 24.58 9.30
CA THR A 18 -9.93 25.05 8.91
C THR A 18 -9.03 25.24 10.14
N ASP A 19 -9.52 25.91 11.18
CA ASP A 19 -8.79 26.10 12.43
C ASP A 19 -8.46 24.78 13.14
N ASP A 20 -9.42 23.85 13.18
CA ASP A 20 -9.23 22.53 13.76
C ASP A 20 -8.13 21.74 13.02
N VAL A 21 -8.18 21.72 11.68
CA VAL A 21 -7.19 21.04 10.85
C VAL A 21 -5.81 21.68 10.99
N LEU A 22 -5.71 23.01 10.97
CA LEU A 22 -4.45 23.73 11.13
C LEU A 22 -3.84 23.49 12.52
N ARG A 23 -4.67 23.44 13.56
CA ARG A 23 -4.25 23.05 14.92
C ARG A 23 -3.66 21.65 14.94
N LEU A 24 -4.35 20.66 14.37
CA LEU A 24 -3.84 19.28 14.29
C LEU A 24 -2.55 19.19 13.47
N ALA A 25 -2.47 19.91 12.36
CA ALA A 25 -1.29 19.96 11.52
C ALA A 25 -0.07 20.49 12.27
N ALA A 26 -0.26 21.56 13.06
CA ALA A 26 0.78 22.12 13.92
C ALA A 26 1.25 21.10 14.96
N VAL A 27 0.34 20.36 15.61
CA VAL A 27 0.69 19.27 16.55
C VAL A 27 1.53 18.18 15.86
N GLY A 28 1.19 17.81 14.62
CA GLY A 28 1.94 16.82 13.83
C GLY A 28 3.22 17.37 13.17
N GLY A 29 3.49 18.68 13.29
CA GLY A 29 4.55 19.35 12.55
C GLY A 29 4.43 19.16 11.04
N VAL A 30 3.20 19.23 10.50
CA VAL A 30 2.85 19.10 9.08
C VAL A 30 2.49 20.48 8.56
N GLU A 31 3.20 20.95 7.54
CA GLU A 31 2.82 22.18 6.84
C GLU A 31 1.74 21.87 5.81
N ILE A 32 0.59 22.53 5.93
CA ILE A 32 -0.54 22.37 5.01
C ILE A 32 -0.64 23.59 4.11
N GLU A 33 -0.88 23.35 2.82
CA GLU A 33 -1.31 24.40 1.91
C GLU A 33 -2.82 24.58 2.01
N VAL A 34 -3.30 25.80 2.26
CA VAL A 34 -4.73 26.10 2.36
C VAL A 34 -5.21 26.81 1.10
N ALA A 35 -6.35 26.37 0.57
CA ALA A 35 -7.03 27.01 -0.55
C ALA A 35 -8.55 26.95 -0.35
N VAL A 36 -9.25 27.96 -0.88
CA VAL A 36 -10.72 28.04 -0.84
C VAL A 36 -11.35 27.83 -2.22
N ASP A 37 -10.54 27.88 -3.28
CA ASP A 37 -10.97 27.72 -4.67
C ASP A 37 -10.40 26.43 -5.31
N PRO A 38 -11.25 25.43 -5.62
CA PRO A 38 -10.86 24.25 -6.37
C PRO A 38 -10.23 24.55 -7.74
N GLY A 39 -10.62 25.64 -8.41
CA GLY A 39 -10.06 26.05 -9.69
C GLY A 39 -8.56 26.38 -9.60
N ALA A 40 -8.19 27.13 -8.57
CA ALA A 40 -6.81 27.57 -8.33
C ALA A 40 -5.82 26.43 -8.05
N VAL A 41 -6.28 25.26 -7.60
CA VAL A 41 -5.41 24.12 -7.23
C VAL A 41 -5.28 23.05 -8.31
N ARG A 42 -6.02 23.16 -9.42
CA ARG A 42 -6.17 22.09 -10.42
C ARG A 42 -4.84 21.53 -10.95
N SER A 43 -3.83 22.39 -11.17
CA SER A 43 -2.52 21.99 -11.71
C SER A 43 -1.66 21.18 -10.74
N ARG A 44 -1.83 21.36 -9.42
CA ARG A 44 -1.03 20.68 -8.38
C ARG A 44 -1.80 19.59 -7.64
N TYR A 45 -3.11 19.54 -7.81
CA TYR A 45 -4.00 18.58 -7.16
C TYR A 45 -3.54 17.12 -7.31
N ALA A 46 -2.91 16.75 -8.43
CA ALA A 46 -2.43 15.38 -8.66
C ALA A 46 -1.16 15.02 -7.89
N HIS A 47 -0.38 16.01 -7.43
CA HIS A 47 0.97 15.81 -6.91
C HIS A 47 1.10 15.96 -5.39
N VAL A 48 0.05 16.45 -4.72
CA VAL A 48 0.04 16.57 -3.25
C VAL A 48 -0.06 15.18 -2.60
N PRO A 49 0.54 14.93 -1.43
CA PRO A 49 0.51 13.61 -0.78
C PRO A 49 -0.87 13.25 -0.19
N LEU A 50 -1.66 14.26 0.17
CA LEU A 50 -2.98 14.14 0.81
C LEU A 50 -3.83 15.37 0.46
N VAL A 51 -5.12 15.15 0.21
CA VAL A 51 -6.12 16.20 0.04
C VAL A 51 -7.15 16.09 1.17
N LEU A 52 -7.35 17.19 1.88
CA LEU A 52 -8.42 17.40 2.84
C LEU A 52 -9.44 18.34 2.19
N LEU A 53 -10.69 17.90 2.05
CA LEU A 53 -11.73 18.65 1.35
C LEU A 53 -12.90 18.89 2.29
N GLY A 54 -13.23 20.15 2.57
CA GLY A 54 -14.45 20.51 3.28
C GLY A 54 -15.70 20.13 2.48
N ALA A 55 -16.72 19.63 3.16
CA ALA A 55 -17.98 19.22 2.56
C ALA A 55 -18.65 20.33 1.70
N GLU A 56 -18.49 21.59 2.08
CA GLU A 56 -19.00 22.77 1.38
C GLU A 56 -18.35 22.99 0.00
N LEU A 57 -17.09 22.56 -0.17
CA LEU A 57 -16.36 22.66 -1.43
C LEU A 57 -16.46 21.40 -2.31
N ALA A 58 -17.19 20.38 -1.87
CA ALA A 58 -17.37 19.13 -2.60
C ALA A 58 -18.01 19.33 -3.99
N GLU A 59 -19.13 20.06 -4.06
CA GLU A 59 -19.82 20.34 -5.33
C GLU A 59 -19.04 21.30 -6.23
N PRO A 60 -18.46 22.42 -5.73
CA PRO A 60 -17.48 23.21 -6.49
C PRO A 60 -16.33 22.37 -7.08
N ALA A 61 -15.72 21.49 -6.30
CA ALA A 61 -14.65 20.60 -6.75
C ALA A 61 -15.10 19.66 -7.88
N ARG A 62 -16.33 19.13 -7.77
CA ARG A 62 -16.95 18.30 -8.81
C ARG A 62 -17.16 19.07 -10.11
N ARG A 63 -17.66 20.31 -10.03
CA ARG A 63 -17.90 21.17 -11.21
C ARG A 63 -16.61 21.55 -11.93
N VAL A 64 -15.54 21.83 -11.19
CA VAL A 64 -14.21 22.11 -11.76
C VAL A 64 -13.59 20.85 -12.40
N GLY A 65 -14.07 19.66 -12.03
CA GLY A 65 -13.57 18.39 -12.58
C GLY A 65 -12.15 18.10 -12.14
N LEU A 66 -11.88 18.18 -10.83
CA LEU A 66 -10.61 17.74 -10.26
C LEU A 66 -10.36 16.25 -10.61
N PRO A 67 -9.12 15.87 -10.96
CA PRO A 67 -8.83 14.51 -11.39
C PRO A 67 -9.02 13.51 -10.24
N ARG A 68 -9.51 12.31 -10.54
CA ARG A 68 -9.66 11.26 -9.52
C ARG A 68 -8.30 10.78 -9.02
N ARG A 69 -8.20 10.57 -7.70
CA ARG A 69 -7.00 10.09 -7.01
C ARG A 69 -7.37 9.44 -5.69
N THR A 70 -6.40 8.76 -5.09
CA THR A 70 -6.46 8.31 -3.69
C THR A 70 -5.87 9.37 -2.77
N ASN A 71 -6.00 9.13 -1.47
CA ASN A 71 -5.68 10.02 -0.37
C ASN A 71 -6.49 11.33 -0.43
N VAL A 72 -7.80 11.19 -0.53
CA VAL A 72 -8.76 12.29 -0.42
C VAL A 72 -9.66 12.03 0.79
N ILE A 73 -9.65 12.95 1.75
CA ILE A 73 -10.47 12.89 2.96
C ILE A 73 -11.49 14.02 2.91
N LEU A 74 -12.77 13.67 3.01
CA LEU A 74 -13.84 14.66 3.16
C LEU A 74 -13.95 15.05 4.63
N LEU A 75 -13.90 16.33 4.93
CA LEU A 75 -14.03 16.89 6.27
C LEU A 75 -15.46 17.35 6.51
N ALA A 76 -15.97 17.05 7.70
CA ALA A 76 -17.32 17.41 8.10
C ALA A 76 -17.37 17.70 9.59
N HIS A 77 -18.42 18.39 10.02
CA HIS A 77 -18.79 18.44 11.44
C HIS A 77 -19.46 17.15 11.87
N ASP A 78 -19.48 16.91 13.17
CA ASP A 78 -20.16 15.76 13.73
C ASP A 78 -21.66 15.69 13.34
N GLY A 79 -22.16 14.47 13.14
CA GLY A 79 -23.51 14.19 12.66
C GLY A 79 -23.73 14.37 11.14
N GLN A 80 -22.77 14.90 10.39
CA GLN A 80 -22.93 15.14 8.94
C GLN A 80 -22.50 13.95 8.07
N ALA A 81 -21.73 12.98 8.58
CA ALA A 81 -21.21 11.87 7.77
C ALA A 81 -22.26 11.12 6.93
N PRO A 82 -23.44 10.72 7.47
CA PRO A 82 -24.39 9.92 6.70
C PRO A 82 -24.89 10.58 5.41
N SER A 83 -25.10 11.91 5.43
CA SER A 83 -25.58 12.66 4.26
C SER A 83 -24.48 12.88 3.22
N LEU A 84 -23.21 12.77 3.62
CA LEU A 84 -22.05 13.01 2.77
C LEU A 84 -21.53 11.75 2.06
N VAL A 85 -22.02 10.55 2.43
CA VAL A 85 -21.60 9.29 1.79
C VAL A 85 -21.75 9.31 0.25
N PRO A 86 -22.88 9.74 -0.34
CA PRO A 86 -23.00 9.81 -1.79
C PRO A 86 -22.03 10.80 -2.44
N VAL A 87 -21.76 11.91 -1.74
CA VAL A 87 -20.84 12.97 -2.19
C VAL A 87 -19.39 12.47 -2.18
N ALA A 88 -18.99 11.81 -1.09
CA ALA A 88 -17.68 11.17 -0.96
C ALA A 88 -17.45 10.13 -2.07
N GLN A 89 -18.45 9.28 -2.35
CA GLN A 89 -18.37 8.31 -3.45
C GLN A 89 -18.22 8.98 -4.82
N ALA A 90 -18.98 10.03 -5.10
CA ALA A 90 -18.89 10.75 -6.38
C ALA A 90 -17.50 11.36 -6.62
N LEU A 91 -16.89 11.87 -5.54
CA LEU A 91 -15.54 12.44 -5.53
C LEU A 91 -14.42 11.41 -5.42
N ALA A 92 -14.74 10.14 -5.20
CA ALA A 92 -13.79 9.08 -4.85
C ALA A 92 -12.94 9.43 -3.61
N ALA A 93 -13.57 10.05 -2.60
CA ALA A 93 -12.95 10.25 -1.30
C ALA A 93 -12.81 8.90 -0.59
N ASP A 94 -11.62 8.63 -0.04
CA ASP A 94 -11.30 7.37 0.65
C ASP A 94 -11.99 7.32 2.02
N PHE A 95 -12.13 8.48 2.67
CA PHE A 95 -12.66 8.59 4.03
C PHE A 95 -13.47 9.88 4.24
N ILE A 96 -14.35 9.84 5.24
CA ILE A 96 -15.01 11.02 5.82
C ILE A 96 -14.51 11.15 7.25
N ALA A 97 -13.97 12.31 7.62
CA ALA A 97 -13.54 12.62 8.98
C ALA A 97 -14.46 13.68 9.58
N CYS A 98 -15.20 13.29 10.62
CA CYS A 98 -16.02 14.20 11.41
C CYS A 98 -15.18 14.81 12.52
N LEU A 99 -15.18 16.14 12.66
CA LEU A 99 -14.52 16.82 13.77
C LEU A 99 -15.54 17.23 14.84
N PRO A 100 -15.22 17.08 16.14
CA PRO A 100 -13.90 16.72 16.70
C PRO A 100 -13.63 15.20 16.87
N GLU A 101 -14.61 14.32 16.66
CA GLU A 101 -14.44 12.88 16.98
C GLU A 101 -13.28 12.19 16.24
N GLY A 102 -13.03 12.60 15.00
CA GLY A 102 -12.01 12.06 14.10
C GLY A 102 -10.63 12.71 14.22
N GLU A 103 -10.40 13.65 15.14
CA GLU A 103 -9.14 14.41 15.26
C GLU A 103 -7.91 13.52 15.37
N LYS A 104 -7.95 12.50 16.25
CA LYS A 104 -6.82 11.58 16.46
C LYS A 104 -6.49 10.80 15.19
N TRP A 105 -7.50 10.29 14.51
CA TRP A 105 -7.34 9.57 13.26
C TRP A 105 -6.78 10.48 12.16
N LEU A 106 -7.27 11.72 12.07
CA LEU A 106 -6.79 12.71 11.11
C LEU A 106 -5.32 13.09 11.37
N LEU A 107 -4.92 13.22 12.64
CA LEU A 107 -3.53 13.46 13.03
C LEU A 107 -2.60 12.33 12.55
N GLU A 108 -3.02 11.07 12.68
CA GLU A 108 -2.27 9.91 12.17
C GLU A 108 -2.13 9.96 10.64
N ARG A 109 -3.22 10.30 9.91
CA ARG A 109 -3.18 10.45 8.45
C ARG A 109 -2.29 11.60 7.99
N LEU A 110 -2.29 12.72 8.71
CA LEU A 110 -1.38 13.85 8.46
C LEU A 110 0.07 13.44 8.65
N ALA A 111 0.37 12.68 9.70
CA ALA A 111 1.71 12.15 9.94
C ALA A 111 2.15 11.19 8.81
N GLU A 112 1.26 10.35 8.31
CA GLU A 112 1.49 9.48 7.13
C GLU A 112 1.78 10.29 5.86
N ALA A 113 0.99 11.33 5.60
CA ALA A 113 1.15 12.19 4.43
C ALA A 113 2.48 12.94 4.44
N LYS A 114 2.97 13.36 5.61
CA LYS A 114 4.30 13.98 5.77
C LYS A 114 5.40 13.04 5.28
N ILE A 115 5.35 11.76 5.66
CA ILE A 115 6.34 10.77 5.22
C ILE A 115 6.20 10.50 3.72
N ALA A 116 4.97 10.40 3.22
CA ALA A 116 4.71 10.19 1.80
C ALA A 116 5.26 11.34 0.95
N GLY A 117 5.07 12.60 1.36
CA GLY A 117 5.65 13.78 0.71
C GLY A 117 7.18 13.85 0.81
N GLN A 118 7.76 13.18 1.81
CA GLN A 118 9.21 13.01 1.96
C GLN A 118 9.78 11.82 1.17
N ARG A 119 8.95 10.97 0.54
CA ARG A 119 9.46 9.82 -0.23
C ARG A 119 10.21 10.31 -1.45
N THR A 120 11.53 10.24 -1.38
CA THR A 120 12.47 10.60 -2.45
C THR A 120 12.95 9.39 -3.26
N GLY A 121 12.40 8.20 -3.02
CA GLY A 121 12.82 6.94 -3.66
C GLY A 121 11.78 6.38 -4.64
N ALA A 122 12.25 5.72 -5.70
CA ALA A 122 11.42 4.95 -6.62
C ALA A 122 11.28 3.49 -6.13
N ILE A 123 10.09 2.91 -6.28
CA ILE A 123 9.85 1.47 -6.04
C ILE A 123 9.59 0.82 -7.39
N LEU A 124 10.36 -0.23 -7.71
CA LEU A 124 10.20 -1.00 -8.94
C LEU A 124 9.92 -2.46 -8.60
N GLY A 125 8.71 -2.92 -8.95
CA GLY A 125 8.33 -4.33 -8.84
C GLY A 125 8.72 -5.09 -10.11
N VAL A 126 9.39 -6.23 -9.96
CA VAL A 126 9.76 -7.12 -11.07
C VAL A 126 9.03 -8.45 -10.90
N VAL A 127 8.13 -8.77 -11.82
CA VAL A 127 7.33 -10.01 -11.79
C VAL A 127 7.61 -10.82 -13.05
N GLY A 128 7.96 -12.09 -12.88
CA GLY A 128 8.15 -13.01 -14.00
C GLY A 128 6.82 -13.53 -14.53
N GLY A 129 6.62 -13.52 -15.85
CA GLY A 129 5.43 -14.11 -16.47
C GLY A 129 5.39 -15.65 -16.41
N ARG A 130 6.52 -16.28 -16.07
CA ARG A 130 6.67 -17.72 -15.85
C ARG A 130 7.91 -18.03 -15.00
N GLY A 131 8.00 -19.25 -14.49
CA GLY A 131 9.23 -19.76 -13.87
C GLY A 131 10.42 -19.66 -14.84
N GLY A 132 11.56 -19.19 -14.33
CA GLY A 132 12.78 -19.01 -15.13
C GLY A 132 12.75 -17.84 -16.12
N ALA A 133 11.77 -16.92 -16.03
CA ALA A 133 11.73 -15.73 -16.89
C ALA A 133 12.85 -14.70 -16.62
N GLY A 134 13.68 -14.91 -15.58
CA GLY A 134 14.78 -14.01 -15.23
C GLY A 134 14.38 -12.82 -14.37
N ALA A 135 13.21 -12.85 -13.71
CA ALA A 135 12.76 -11.76 -12.83
C ALA A 135 13.76 -11.44 -11.71
N SER A 136 14.24 -12.47 -10.99
CA SER A 136 15.24 -12.31 -9.93
C SER A 136 16.57 -11.75 -10.46
N THR A 137 17.01 -12.23 -11.63
CA THR A 137 18.22 -11.73 -12.30
C THR A 137 18.08 -10.28 -12.71
N LEU A 138 16.94 -9.89 -13.28
CA LEU A 138 16.66 -8.50 -13.65
C LEU A 138 16.59 -7.59 -12.42
N ALA A 139 15.93 -8.04 -11.35
CA ALA A 139 15.85 -7.30 -10.08
C ALA A 139 17.25 -7.06 -9.49
N VAL A 140 18.10 -8.09 -9.47
CA VAL A 140 19.52 -7.98 -9.05
C VAL A 140 20.29 -7.01 -9.95
N ALA A 141 20.15 -7.12 -11.28
CA ALA A 141 20.84 -6.25 -12.22
C ALA A 141 20.44 -4.77 -12.03
N LEU A 142 19.15 -4.51 -11.82
CA LEU A 142 18.63 -3.18 -11.51
C LEU A 142 19.20 -2.64 -10.20
N ALA A 143 19.23 -3.46 -9.14
CA ALA A 143 19.74 -3.05 -7.84
C ALA A 143 21.24 -2.72 -7.89
N VAL A 144 22.05 -3.59 -8.53
CA VAL A 144 23.48 -3.35 -8.74
C VAL A 144 23.71 -2.10 -9.58
N THR A 145 22.91 -1.88 -10.61
CA THR A 145 23.02 -0.69 -11.48
C THR A 145 22.67 0.59 -10.73
N GLY A 146 21.59 0.58 -9.93
CA GLY A 146 21.21 1.71 -9.08
C GLY A 146 22.29 2.05 -8.07
N SER A 147 22.80 1.03 -7.36
CA SER A 147 23.91 1.17 -6.41
C SER A 147 25.17 1.77 -7.06
N ARG A 148 25.59 1.25 -8.23
CA ARG A 148 26.73 1.78 -8.99
C ARG A 148 26.51 3.21 -9.50
N SER A 149 25.25 3.61 -9.67
CA SER A 149 24.88 4.98 -10.04
C SER A 149 24.79 5.92 -8.84
N GLY A 150 25.16 5.46 -7.64
CA GLY A 150 25.17 6.26 -6.42
C GLY A 150 23.83 6.31 -5.67
N LEU A 151 22.85 5.48 -6.04
CA LEU A 151 21.56 5.40 -5.35
C LEU A 151 21.66 4.49 -4.12
N SER A 152 21.12 4.96 -2.99
CA SER A 152 20.79 4.05 -1.88
C SER A 152 19.71 3.08 -2.36
N THR A 153 20.03 1.79 -2.34
CA THR A 153 19.26 0.76 -3.03
C THR A 153 18.94 -0.39 -2.08
N LEU A 154 17.66 -0.73 -1.96
CA LEU A 154 17.20 -1.89 -1.22
C LEU A 154 16.60 -2.91 -2.18
N LEU A 155 17.19 -4.10 -2.26
CA LEU A 155 16.65 -5.23 -3.00
C LEU A 155 15.82 -6.10 -2.07
N ILE A 156 14.58 -6.42 -2.45
CA ILE A 156 13.65 -7.21 -1.64
C ILE A 156 13.25 -8.46 -2.41
N ASP A 157 13.47 -9.63 -1.80
CA ASP A 157 12.91 -10.89 -2.26
C ASP A 157 11.49 -11.06 -1.73
N ALA A 158 10.47 -10.97 -2.58
CA ALA A 158 9.09 -11.13 -2.15
C ALA A 158 8.55 -12.57 -2.30
N ASP A 159 9.39 -13.53 -2.71
CA ASP A 159 8.97 -14.92 -2.96
C ASP A 159 9.38 -15.87 -1.82
N PRO A 160 8.46 -16.25 -0.91
CA PRO A 160 8.76 -17.17 0.19
C PRO A 160 9.12 -18.59 -0.26
N MET A 161 8.81 -18.95 -1.51
CA MET A 161 9.13 -20.26 -2.06
C MET A 161 10.48 -20.28 -2.81
N GLY A 162 11.11 -19.11 -2.95
CA GLY A 162 12.41 -18.95 -3.59
C GLY A 162 13.58 -19.41 -2.71
N GLY A 163 14.73 -19.62 -3.33
CA GLY A 163 15.97 -19.97 -2.60
C GLY A 163 16.63 -18.79 -1.87
N GLY A 164 16.07 -17.58 -1.96
CA GLY A 164 16.67 -16.34 -1.51
C GLY A 164 17.40 -15.60 -2.63
N ILE A 165 17.04 -14.33 -2.86
CA ILE A 165 17.65 -13.48 -3.91
C ILE A 165 19.13 -13.17 -3.66
N ASP A 166 19.57 -13.26 -2.41
CA ASP A 166 20.96 -13.08 -1.99
C ASP A 166 21.91 -14.16 -2.55
N LEU A 167 21.41 -15.35 -2.89
CA LEU A 167 22.19 -16.35 -3.64
C LEU A 167 22.62 -15.85 -5.01
N THR A 168 21.76 -15.07 -5.67
CA THR A 168 22.10 -14.49 -6.98
C THR A 168 23.18 -13.41 -6.85
N LEU A 169 23.31 -12.80 -5.66
CA LEU A 169 24.36 -11.84 -5.33
C LEU A 169 25.65 -12.49 -4.82
N GLY A 170 25.61 -13.76 -4.41
CA GLY A 170 26.70 -14.40 -3.66
C GLY A 170 26.84 -13.84 -2.24
N TRP A 171 25.74 -13.37 -1.66
CA TRP A 171 25.69 -12.71 -0.34
C TRP A 171 25.08 -13.61 0.75
N GLU A 172 24.99 -14.90 0.49
CA GLU A 172 24.44 -15.88 1.44
C GLU A 172 25.14 -15.92 2.79
N GLY A 173 26.44 -15.64 2.83
CA GLY A 173 27.23 -15.60 4.05
C GLY A 173 27.29 -14.23 4.71
N GLU A 174 26.66 -13.20 4.13
CA GLU A 174 26.63 -11.87 4.74
C GLU A 174 25.72 -11.87 5.96
N GLU A 175 26.24 -11.36 7.07
CA GLU A 175 25.49 -11.23 8.31
C GLU A 175 24.39 -10.17 8.18
N GLY A 176 23.28 -10.40 8.88
CA GLY A 176 22.18 -9.45 8.95
C GLY A 176 20.80 -10.10 8.99
N LEU A 177 19.80 -9.24 9.15
CA LEU A 177 18.40 -9.60 9.27
C LEU A 177 17.83 -10.11 7.93
N ARG A 178 17.02 -11.16 8.02
CA ARG A 178 16.30 -11.79 6.90
C ARG A 178 14.82 -11.91 7.23
N TRP A 179 13.98 -12.29 6.26
CA TRP A 179 12.53 -12.35 6.46
C TRP A 179 12.07 -13.07 7.74
N PRO A 180 12.62 -14.23 8.12
CA PRO A 180 12.19 -14.89 9.37
C PRO A 180 12.51 -14.10 10.64
N GLY A 181 13.58 -13.29 10.62
CA GLY A 181 13.88 -12.36 11.71
C GLY A 181 12.94 -11.14 11.76
N LEU A 182 12.21 -10.88 10.67
CA LEU A 182 11.19 -9.82 10.57
C LEU A 182 9.76 -10.34 10.74
N ALA A 183 9.52 -11.65 10.68
CA ALA A 183 8.18 -12.23 10.67
C ALA A 183 7.35 -11.88 11.93
N GLY A 184 8.02 -11.63 13.07
CA GLY A 184 7.38 -11.18 14.31
C GLY A 184 7.37 -9.67 14.52
N ALA A 185 7.93 -8.88 13.61
CA ALA A 185 7.94 -7.43 13.73
C ALA A 185 6.53 -6.88 13.49
N SER A 186 6.06 -6.04 14.41
CA SER A 186 4.78 -5.35 14.29
C SER A 186 4.94 -3.86 14.50
N GLY A 187 4.03 -3.08 13.93
CA GLY A 187 4.07 -1.63 14.00
C GLY A 187 5.09 -1.01 13.05
N ARG A 188 5.52 0.20 13.40
CA ARG A 188 6.34 1.04 12.52
C ARG A 188 7.82 0.72 12.69
N ILE A 189 8.48 0.40 11.59
CA ILE A 189 9.92 0.14 11.56
C ILE A 189 10.65 1.42 11.14
N ASP A 190 11.67 1.79 11.89
CA ASP A 190 12.58 2.87 11.53
C ASP A 190 13.38 2.48 10.26
N PRO A 191 13.30 3.26 9.16
CA PRO A 191 13.94 2.91 7.90
C PRO A 191 15.48 2.84 7.96
N GLU A 192 16.12 3.69 8.77
CA GLU A 192 17.57 3.69 8.91
C GLU A 192 18.04 2.49 9.71
N LEU A 193 17.36 2.18 10.82
CA LEU A 193 17.65 0.99 11.61
C LEU A 193 17.42 -0.28 10.79
N LEU A 194 16.33 -0.35 10.02
CA LEU A 194 16.08 -1.48 9.13
C LEU A 194 17.21 -1.64 8.13
N THR A 195 17.57 -0.57 7.41
CA THR A 195 18.62 -0.63 6.37
C THR A 195 19.97 -1.07 6.97
N ARG A 196 20.31 -0.59 8.18
CA ARG A 196 21.55 -0.99 8.88
C ARG A 196 21.53 -2.42 9.39
N ALA A 197 20.35 -2.98 9.66
CA ALA A 197 20.21 -4.35 10.15
C ALA A 197 20.27 -5.39 9.02
N LEU A 198 20.07 -4.99 7.76
CA LEU A 198 20.05 -5.90 6.61
C LEU A 198 21.46 -6.19 6.07
N PRO A 199 21.71 -7.40 5.52
CA PRO A 199 22.92 -7.69 4.76
C PRO A 199 23.12 -6.66 3.65
N GLY A 200 24.36 -6.18 3.48
CA GLY A 200 24.62 -5.11 2.51
C GLY A 200 26.09 -4.81 2.28
N ARG A 201 26.37 -4.21 1.12
CA ARG A 201 27.69 -3.69 0.75
C ARG A 201 27.55 -2.29 0.17
N GLY A 202 28.23 -1.32 0.77
CA GLY A 202 28.13 0.08 0.37
C GLY A 202 26.68 0.59 0.47
N PRO A 203 26.12 1.24 -0.57
CA PRO A 203 24.76 1.78 -0.52
C PRO A 203 23.68 0.74 -0.88
N MET A 204 24.02 -0.55 -1.03
CA MET A 204 23.08 -1.62 -1.39
C MET A 204 22.85 -2.59 -0.25
N ASN A 205 21.59 -2.76 0.14
CA ASN A 205 21.14 -3.75 1.11
C ASN A 205 20.17 -4.74 0.47
N VAL A 206 20.08 -5.94 1.03
CA VAL A 206 19.16 -6.98 0.58
C VAL A 206 18.31 -7.50 1.73
N LEU A 207 17.00 -7.56 1.51
CA LEU A 207 16.09 -8.33 2.34
C LEU A 207 15.71 -9.60 1.58
N SER A 208 16.23 -10.73 2.04
CA SER A 208 16.04 -12.04 1.41
C SER A 208 15.46 -13.04 2.39
N TRP A 209 14.90 -14.13 1.86
CA TRP A 209 14.55 -15.29 2.66
C TRP A 209 15.82 -15.99 3.17
N ASN A 210 15.74 -16.63 4.34
CA ASN A 210 16.80 -17.52 4.80
C ASN A 210 16.50 -18.96 4.37
N ARG A 211 17.47 -19.85 4.56
CA ARG A 211 17.32 -21.29 4.26
C ARG A 211 16.95 -22.12 5.48
N ASP A 212 17.06 -21.53 6.67
CA ASP A 212 16.87 -22.22 7.95
C ASP A 212 15.40 -22.22 8.40
N GLY A 213 14.54 -21.47 7.72
CA GLY A 213 13.11 -21.40 7.98
C GLY A 213 12.32 -22.19 6.94
N GLY A 214 11.95 -23.44 7.26
CA GLY A 214 10.80 -24.05 6.63
C GLY A 214 9.58 -23.20 6.93
N TRP A 215 8.84 -22.79 5.90
CA TRP A 215 7.46 -22.35 6.11
C TRP A 215 6.71 -23.57 6.66
N ALA A 216 6.23 -23.50 7.90
CA ALA A 216 5.09 -24.30 8.26
C ALA A 216 3.89 -23.60 7.60
N PHE A 217 3.13 -24.29 6.75
CA PHE A 217 1.73 -23.92 6.66
C PHE A 217 1.20 -24.14 8.08
N ASP A 218 0.79 -23.07 8.77
CA ASP A 218 -0.17 -23.28 9.84
C ASP A 218 -1.32 -24.05 9.21
N GLU A 219 -1.58 -25.26 9.70
CA GLU A 219 -2.86 -25.90 9.40
C GLU A 219 -3.93 -24.88 9.80
N PRO A 220 -4.93 -24.62 8.93
CA PRO A 220 -5.95 -23.64 9.24
C PRO A 220 -6.66 -24.10 10.52
N GLY A 221 -6.35 -23.45 11.63
CA GLY A 221 -7.25 -23.40 12.77
C GLY A 221 -8.60 -22.91 12.26
N GLU A 222 -9.67 -23.51 12.77
CA GLU A 222 -11.06 -23.25 12.40
C GLU A 222 -11.39 -21.75 12.43
N GLY A 223 -11.12 -21.05 11.33
CA GLY A 223 -11.13 -19.59 11.25
C GLY A 223 -10.81 -19.15 9.83
N GLY A 224 -11.87 -18.98 9.04
CA GLY A 224 -11.81 -18.80 7.59
C GLY A 224 -10.94 -17.63 7.10
N TRP A 225 -10.32 -17.88 5.94
CA TRP A 225 -9.60 -16.90 5.13
C TRP A 225 -10.45 -15.69 4.78
N ILE A 226 -9.89 -14.48 4.94
CA ILE A 226 -10.36 -13.28 4.23
C ILE A 226 -9.17 -12.59 3.56
N PHE A 227 -8.75 -13.09 2.41
CA PHE A 227 -8.20 -12.24 1.35
C PHE A 227 -8.72 -12.73 0.00
N GLY A 228 -9.51 -11.85 -0.64
CA GLY A 228 -10.17 -12.10 -1.90
C GLY A 228 -9.19 -12.08 -3.07
N GLY A 229 -9.00 -13.24 -3.68
CA GLY A 229 -8.50 -13.43 -5.03
C GLY A 229 -9.26 -14.59 -5.63
N GLY A 230 -10.35 -14.30 -6.34
CA GLY A 230 -11.17 -15.33 -6.97
C GLY A 230 -10.35 -16.15 -7.98
N PRO A 231 -10.65 -17.46 -8.15
CA PRO A 231 -9.89 -18.31 -9.04
C PRO A 231 -10.07 -17.89 -10.50
N VAL A 232 -8.95 -17.67 -11.18
CA VAL A 232 -8.89 -17.58 -12.64
C VAL A 232 -9.21 -18.97 -13.18
N ALA A 233 -10.39 -19.12 -13.78
CA ALA A 233 -10.80 -20.34 -14.47
C ALA A 233 -9.90 -20.58 -15.69
N GLY A 234 -8.95 -21.50 -15.56
CA GLY A 234 -8.20 -22.06 -16.67
C GLY A 234 -9.11 -22.88 -17.58
N ARG A 235 -9.33 -22.40 -18.81
CA ARG A 235 -9.88 -23.19 -19.91
C ARG A 235 -8.79 -24.04 -20.56
N GLY A 236 -9.15 -25.30 -20.83
CA GLY A 236 -8.46 -26.22 -21.75
C GLY A 236 -7.80 -27.36 -20.98
N GLY A 237 -7.99 -28.64 -21.32
CA GLY A 237 -8.70 -29.28 -22.41
C GLY A 237 -8.53 -30.80 -22.26
N ALA A 238 -9.54 -31.54 -22.70
CA ALA A 238 -9.62 -32.96 -23.03
C ALA A 238 -8.46 -33.92 -22.67
N ALA A 239 -8.78 -34.97 -21.89
CA ALA A 239 -8.29 -36.32 -22.16
C ALA A 239 -9.19 -37.41 -21.52
N ARG A 240 -9.98 -38.04 -22.39
CA ARG A 240 -10.40 -39.46 -22.47
C ARG A 240 -10.40 -40.35 -21.21
N GLY A 241 -11.56 -40.97 -20.98
CA GLY A 241 -11.71 -42.43 -21.04
C GLY A 241 -11.74 -43.18 -19.70
N GLY A 242 -12.90 -43.74 -19.35
CA GLY A 242 -13.00 -44.68 -18.25
C GLY A 242 -14.43 -45.02 -17.86
N SER A 243 -15.11 -45.83 -18.68
CA SER A 243 -16.46 -46.33 -18.41
C SER A 243 -16.50 -47.21 -17.15
N ARG A 244 -17.45 -46.99 -16.25
CA ARG A 244 -18.08 -48.06 -15.46
C ARG A 244 -19.54 -47.71 -15.16
N ARG A 245 -20.42 -48.58 -15.65
CA ARG A 245 -21.87 -48.57 -15.44
C ARG A 245 -22.18 -48.90 -13.98
N LEU A 246 -23.17 -48.21 -13.40
CA LEU A 246 -23.96 -48.73 -12.29
C LEU A 246 -25.40 -48.86 -12.81
N GLY A 247 -25.85 -50.11 -12.92
CA GLY A 247 -27.22 -50.47 -13.23
C GLY A 247 -28.08 -50.45 -11.98
N GLU A 248 -29.33 -50.09 -12.21
CA GLU A 248 -30.50 -50.10 -11.32
C GLU A 248 -30.60 -51.33 -10.40
N SER A 249 -31.08 -51.09 -9.17
CA SER A 249 -32.36 -51.68 -8.73
C SER A 249 -32.80 -51.10 -7.38
N ALA A 250 -34.07 -50.72 -7.33
CA ALA A 250 -34.86 -50.42 -6.14
C ALA A 250 -36.07 -51.38 -6.15
N PRO A 251 -36.99 -51.34 -5.16
CA PRO A 251 -36.89 -51.71 -3.74
C PRO A 251 -37.87 -52.90 -3.46
N PRO A 252 -38.38 -53.23 -2.25
CA PRO A 252 -39.26 -52.35 -1.44
C PRO A 252 -39.15 -52.50 0.11
N SER A 253 -39.96 -51.65 0.76
CA SER A 253 -40.53 -51.57 2.13
C SER A 253 -40.70 -52.90 2.92
N VAL A 254 -40.90 -52.95 4.25
CA VAL A 254 -41.96 -52.35 5.09
C VAL A 254 -41.53 -52.41 6.58
N GLY A 255 -41.98 -51.45 7.38
CA GLY A 255 -41.96 -51.46 8.84
C GLY A 255 -42.29 -50.08 9.41
#